data_AF-A0A8V5GB29-F1
#
_entry.id   AF-A0A8V5GB29-F1
#
_cell.length_a   1.000
_cell.length_b   1.000
_cell.length_c   1.000
_cell.angle_alpha   90.00
_cell.angle_beta   90.00
_cell.angle_gamma   90.00
#
_symmetry.space_group_name_H-M   'P 1'
#
loop_
_entity.id
_entity.type
_entity.pdbx_description
1 polymer ?
#
loop_
_entity_poly.entity_id
_entity_poly.type
_entity_poly.pdbx_seq_one_letter_code
_entity_poly.pdbx_strand_id
1 'polypeptide(L)'
;MHNENCFQEQIRLQGQVRILEHRVKQQQLKIIWLLEKKEIQYSDRGDEKSVIDLGEKRQYSDCAEIYNDGHKQSGFYKMKPIQSPTEFLAFCDMSEGGGWTTISKQV
;
A
#
# COMPACT_ATOMS: atom_id res chain seq x y z
N MET A 1 52.93 -22.19 11.76
CA MET A 1 52.48 -21.24 10.72
C MET A 1 51.03 -21.48 10.23
N HIS A 2 50.48 -22.70 10.25
CA HIS A 2 49.09 -22.93 9.78
C HIS A 2 47.99 -22.36 10.71
N ASN A 3 48.26 -22.31 12.02
CA ASN A 3 47.29 -21.89 13.03
C ASN A 3 47.04 -20.36 13.06
N GLU A 4 48.04 -19.56 12.66
CA GLU A 4 47.88 -18.10 12.58
C GLU A 4 46.95 -17.70 11.44
N ASN A 5 46.97 -18.44 10.32
CA ASN A 5 46.09 -18.18 9.18
C ASN A 5 44.61 -18.45 9.54
N CYS A 6 44.34 -19.55 10.26
CA CYS A 6 43.01 -19.85 10.79
C CYS A 6 42.51 -18.77 11.78
N PHE A 7 43.39 -18.29 12.66
CA PHE A 7 43.07 -17.24 13.63
C PHE A 7 42.74 -15.90 12.96
N GLN A 8 43.50 -15.51 11.92
CA GLN A 8 43.21 -14.30 11.13
C GLN A 8 41.87 -14.42 10.40
N GLU A 9 41.57 -15.56 9.81
CA GLU A 9 40.28 -15.83 9.18
C GLU A 9 39.12 -15.77 10.18
N GLN A 10 39.30 -16.28 11.39
CA GLN A 10 38.29 -16.18 12.45
C GLN A 10 37.99 -14.72 12.83
N ILE A 11 39.02 -13.88 12.97
CA ILE A 11 38.83 -12.45 13.23
C ILE A 11 38.09 -11.77 12.08
N ARG A 12 38.47 -12.10 10.83
CA ARG A 12 37.82 -11.58 9.62
C ARG A 12 36.34 -11.95 9.58
N LEU A 13 36.01 -13.22 9.79
CA LEU A 13 34.64 -13.73 9.79
C LEU A 13 33.82 -13.14 10.94
N GLN A 14 34.38 -13.04 12.15
CA GLN A 14 33.72 -12.35 13.27
C GLN A 14 33.45 -10.87 12.98
N GLY A 15 34.33 -10.20 12.23
CA GLY A 15 34.10 -8.85 11.72
C GLY A 15 32.92 -8.81 10.74
N GLN A 16 32.89 -9.72 9.77
CA GLN A 16 31.81 -9.81 8.79
C GLN A 16 30.46 -10.10 9.45
N VAL A 17 30.41 -11.03 10.41
CA VAL A 17 29.19 -11.35 11.17
C VAL A 17 28.68 -10.11 11.89
N ARG A 18 29.53 -9.37 12.61
CA ARG A 18 29.11 -8.12 13.29
C ARG A 18 28.56 -7.07 12.34
N ILE A 19 29.15 -6.93 11.15
CA ILE A 19 28.64 -6.02 10.11
C ILE A 19 27.28 -6.48 9.61
N LEU A 20 27.11 -7.77 9.34
CA LEU A 20 25.84 -8.34 8.89
C LEU A 20 24.76 -8.19 9.96
N GLU A 21 25.05 -8.49 11.22
CA GLU A 21 24.13 -8.29 12.35
C GLU A 21 23.69 -6.83 12.47
N HIS A 22 24.61 -5.89 12.31
CA HIS A 22 24.27 -4.47 12.32
C HIS A 22 23.33 -4.12 11.15
N ARG A 23 23.62 -4.60 9.94
CA ARG A 23 22.75 -4.37 8.76
C ARG A 23 21.37 -4.99 8.94
N VAL A 24 21.28 -6.19 9.48
CA VAL A 24 20.00 -6.88 9.76
C VAL A 24 19.19 -6.08 10.77
N LYS A 25 19.79 -5.63 11.88
CA LYS A 25 19.11 -4.77 12.87
C LYS A 25 18.57 -3.48 12.23
N GLN A 26 19.37 -2.82 11.40
CA GLN A 26 18.94 -1.61 10.68
C GLN A 26 17.79 -1.89 9.71
N GLN A 27 17.84 -2.99 8.97
CA GLN A 27 16.74 -3.41 8.10
C GLN A 27 15.47 -3.72 8.89
N GLN A 28 15.60 -4.35 10.06
CA GLN A 28 14.47 -4.70 10.92
C GLN A 28 13.76 -3.44 11.45
N LEU A 29 14.52 -2.43 11.88
CA LEU A 29 13.98 -1.12 12.27
C LEU A 29 13.25 -0.43 11.13
N LYS A 30 13.81 -0.48 9.91
CA LYS A 30 13.15 0.07 8.71
C LYS A 30 11.84 -0.64 8.40
N ILE A 31 11.79 -1.97 8.56
CA ILE A 31 10.57 -2.76 8.39
C ILE A 31 9.53 -2.36 9.45
N ILE A 32 9.92 -2.27 10.73
CA ILE A 32 9.02 -1.84 11.81
C ILE A 32 8.46 -0.45 11.52
N TRP A 33 9.31 0.51 11.14
CA TRP A 33 8.87 1.85 10.76
C TRP A 33 7.91 1.85 9.56
N LEU A 34 8.17 1.02 8.54
CA LEU A 34 7.28 0.88 7.38
C LEU A 34 5.93 0.26 7.77
N LEU A 35 5.91 -0.70 8.70
CA LEU A 35 4.69 -1.30 9.23
C LEU A 35 3.89 -0.29 10.06
N GLU A 36 4.54 0.48 10.94
CA GLU A 36 3.91 1.58 11.68
C GLU A 36 3.37 2.66 10.74
N LYS A 37 4.14 3.06 9.72
CA LYS A 37 3.68 4.03 8.72
C LYS A 37 2.50 3.49 7.91
N LYS A 38 2.45 2.19 7.64
CA LYS A 38 1.32 1.55 6.96
C LYS A 38 0.08 1.52 7.86
N GLU A 39 0.24 1.20 9.15
CA GLU A 39 -0.82 1.35 10.16
C GLU A 39 -1.31 2.80 10.23
N ILE A 40 -0.42 3.80 10.23
CA ILE A 40 -0.78 5.22 10.20
C ILE A 40 -1.47 5.60 8.88
N GLN A 41 -1.05 5.09 7.72
CA GLN A 41 -1.76 5.29 6.45
C GLN A 41 -3.13 4.60 6.40
N TYR A 42 -3.33 3.49 7.13
CA TYR A 42 -4.62 2.83 7.27
C TYR A 42 -5.49 3.49 8.36
N SER A 43 -4.89 4.07 9.40
CA SER A 43 -5.54 4.73 10.53
C SER A 43 -5.79 6.23 10.30
N ASP A 44 -5.15 6.84 9.30
CA ASP A 44 -5.53 8.16 8.76
C ASP A 44 -6.72 8.05 7.78
N ARG A 45 -7.39 6.88 7.73
CA ARG A 45 -8.82 6.78 7.38
C ARG A 45 -9.71 7.35 8.51
N GLY A 46 -9.25 8.42 9.14
CA GLY A 46 -9.99 9.27 10.07
C GLY A 46 -10.71 10.43 9.38
N ASP A 47 -10.91 10.36 8.06
CA ASP A 47 -11.88 11.19 7.35
C ASP A 47 -12.99 10.31 6.76
N GLU A 48 -13.84 9.80 7.66
CA GLU A 48 -15.19 9.28 7.38
C GLU A 48 -16.15 10.36 6.82
N LYS A 49 -15.65 11.34 6.07
CA LYS A 49 -16.46 12.43 5.50
C LYS A 49 -16.51 12.48 3.98
N SER A 50 -15.79 11.61 3.25
CA SER A 50 -15.75 11.69 1.78
C SER A 50 -15.86 10.37 1.01
N VAL A 51 -15.87 9.22 1.68
CA VAL A 51 -16.10 7.93 1.02
C VAL A 51 -17.60 7.66 1.02
N ILE A 52 -18.19 7.60 -0.16
CA ILE A 52 -19.61 7.30 -0.34
C ILE A 52 -19.73 5.77 -0.22
N ASP A 53 -20.12 5.30 0.96
CA ASP A 53 -20.42 3.88 1.18
C ASP A 53 -21.80 3.56 0.60
N LEU A 54 -21.82 2.80 -0.49
CA LEU A 54 -23.03 2.39 -1.20
C LEU A 54 -23.69 1.15 -0.57
N GLY A 55 -23.14 0.66 0.54
CA GLY A 55 -23.62 -0.53 1.23
C GLY A 55 -23.23 -1.82 0.49
N GLU A 56 -22.81 -2.81 1.27
CA GLU A 56 -22.18 -4.07 0.82
C GLU A 56 -23.01 -4.99 -0.12
N LYS A 57 -24.17 -4.56 -0.62
CA LYS A 57 -25.06 -5.41 -1.42
C LYS A 57 -24.64 -5.54 -2.89
N ARG A 58 -23.90 -4.59 -3.46
CA ARG A 58 -23.52 -4.61 -4.88
C ARG A 58 -22.06 -4.21 -5.05
N GLN A 59 -21.25 -5.11 -5.62
CA GLN A 59 -19.87 -4.84 -5.99
C GLN A 59 -19.86 -4.14 -7.34
N TYR A 60 -19.42 -2.88 -7.36
CA TYR A 60 -19.27 -2.12 -8.59
C TYR A 60 -17.88 -2.34 -9.19
N SER A 61 -17.83 -2.62 -10.49
CA SER A 61 -16.59 -2.84 -11.23
C SER A 61 -15.91 -1.54 -11.63
N ASP A 62 -16.70 -0.48 -11.88
CA ASP A 62 -16.21 0.81 -12.33
C ASP A 62 -17.19 1.97 -11.97
N CYS A 63 -16.75 3.20 -12.20
CA CYS A 63 -17.53 4.41 -11.96
C CYS A 63 -18.80 4.50 -12.83
N ALA A 64 -18.83 3.84 -13.99
CA ALA A 64 -19.98 3.87 -14.88
C ALA A 64 -21.13 3.01 -14.33
N GLU A 65 -20.83 1.84 -13.76
CA GLU A 65 -21.83 1.03 -13.04
C GLU A 65 -22.43 1.79 -11.86
N ILE A 66 -21.60 2.50 -11.10
CA ILE A 66 -22.04 3.36 -9.98
C ILE A 66 -22.97 4.47 -10.49
N TYR A 67 -22.58 5.15 -11.57
CA TYR A 67 -23.39 6.19 -12.18
C TYR A 67 -24.73 5.65 -12.69
N ASN A 68 -24.73 4.47 -13.33
CA ASN A 68 -25.93 3.82 -13.87
C ASN A 68 -26.87 3.32 -12.77
N ASP A 69 -26.36 2.99 -11.58
CA ASP A 69 -27.18 2.64 -10.40
C ASP A 69 -27.86 3.87 -9.76
N GLY A 70 -27.51 5.09 -10.20
CA GLY A 70 -28.14 6.34 -9.77
C GLY A 70 -27.26 7.20 -8.88
N HIS A 71 -26.02 6.81 -8.61
CA HIS A 71 -25.09 7.60 -7.81
C HIS A 71 -24.40 8.66 -8.68
N LYS A 72 -24.92 9.89 -8.63
CA LYS A 72 -24.48 11.03 -9.45
C LYS A 72 -23.51 11.97 -8.75
N GLN A 73 -23.16 11.70 -7.50
CA GLN A 73 -22.25 12.56 -6.74
C GLN A 73 -20.80 12.24 -7.09
N SER A 74 -19.99 13.24 -7.45
CA SER A 74 -18.54 13.03 -7.58
C SER A 74 -17.92 12.78 -6.21
N GLY A 75 -17.04 11.78 -6.11
CA GLY A 75 -16.49 11.37 -4.83
C GLY A 75 -15.61 10.13 -4.93
N PHE A 76 -15.07 9.70 -3.80
CA PHE A 76 -14.33 8.44 -3.72
C PHE A 76 -15.28 7.28 -3.49
N TYR A 77 -15.22 6.31 -4.40
CA TYR A 77 -16.03 5.10 -4.35
C TYR A 77 -15.15 3.88 -4.17
N LYS A 78 -15.67 2.91 -3.42
CA LYS A 78 -15.07 1.59 -3.26
C LYS A 78 -15.55 0.68 -4.38
N MET A 79 -14.61 0.10 -5.12
CA MET A 79 -14.90 -0.71 -6.30
C MET A 79 -14.11 -2.02 -6.27
N LYS A 80 -14.65 -3.05 -6.93
CA LYS A 80 -14.03 -4.36 -7.07
C LYS A 80 -14.26 -4.91 -8.47
N PRO A 81 -13.34 -4.66 -9.43
CA PRO A 81 -13.43 -5.26 -10.74
C PRO A 81 -13.36 -6.78 -10.66
N ILE A 82 -14.06 -7.45 -11.58
CA ILE A 82 -14.10 -8.92 -11.69
C ILE A 82 -12.71 -9.55 -11.74
N GLN A 83 -11.74 -8.86 -12.38
CA GLN A 83 -10.37 -9.34 -12.57
C GLN A 83 -9.44 -9.04 -11.38
N SER A 84 -9.91 -8.30 -10.36
CA SER A 84 -9.14 -7.97 -9.16
C SER A 84 -9.69 -8.72 -7.95
N PRO A 85 -8.87 -9.50 -7.23
CA PRO A 85 -9.30 -10.14 -5.99
C PRO A 85 -9.55 -9.13 -4.87
N THR A 86 -9.00 -7.91 -4.98
CA THR A 86 -9.03 -6.88 -3.95
C THR A 86 -9.85 -5.66 -4.36
N GLU A 87 -10.60 -5.13 -3.40
CA GLU A 87 -11.26 -3.83 -3.50
C GLU A 87 -10.23 -2.70 -3.53
N PHE A 88 -10.51 -1.64 -4.28
CA PHE A 88 -9.75 -0.39 -4.22
C PHE A 88 -10.68 0.81 -4.19
N LEU A 89 -10.15 1.94 -3.72
CA LEU A 89 -10.82 3.23 -3.80
C LEU A 89 -10.36 3.96 -5.06
N ALA A 90 -11.30 4.53 -5.81
CA ALA A 90 -10.98 5.51 -6.85
C ALA A 90 -11.91 6.71 -6.76
N PHE A 91 -11.42 7.85 -7.22
CA PHE A 91 -12.24 9.03 -7.41
C PHE A 91 -13.05 8.87 -8.71
N CYS A 92 -14.37 8.96 -8.60
CA CYS A 92 -15.26 9.02 -9.75
C CYS A 92 -15.76 10.45 -9.90
N ASP A 93 -15.41 11.08 -11.03
CA ASP A 93 -16.07 12.30 -11.44
C ASP A 93 -17.36 11.95 -12.18
N MET A 94 -18.49 12.31 -11.56
CA MET A 94 -19.84 12.07 -12.05
C MET A 94 -20.43 13.30 -12.76
N SER A 95 -19.69 14.41 -12.81
CA SER A 95 -20.03 15.58 -13.60
C SER A 95 -20.06 15.20 -15.09
N GLU A 96 -20.99 15.75 -15.86
CA GLU A 96 -21.08 15.52 -17.33
C GLU A 96 -21.37 14.06 -17.77
N GLY A 97 -22.07 13.26 -16.96
CA GLY A 97 -22.58 11.96 -17.41
C GLY A 97 -21.85 10.73 -16.89
N GLY A 98 -20.81 10.90 -16.06
CA GLY A 98 -20.10 9.82 -15.36
C GLY A 98 -19.27 8.92 -16.27
N GLY A 99 -17.94 8.88 -16.09
CA GLY A 99 -17.11 7.97 -16.89
C GLY A 99 -15.60 8.21 -16.95
N TRP A 100 -15.04 9.17 -16.21
CA TRP A 100 -13.62 9.49 -16.31
C TRP A 100 -12.86 9.09 -15.03
N THR A 101 -12.00 8.08 -15.14
CA THR A 101 -11.00 7.76 -14.12
C THR A 101 -9.74 8.56 -14.40
N THR A 102 -9.50 9.63 -13.63
CA THR A 102 -8.26 10.39 -13.72
C THR A 102 -7.16 9.65 -12.97
N ILE A 103 -6.27 8.97 -13.70
CA ILE A 103 -5.06 8.35 -13.13
C ILE A 103 -3.96 9.41 -13.12
N SER A 104 -3.59 9.90 -11.92
CA SER A 104 -2.43 10.79 -11.77
C SER A 104 -1.14 9.98 -11.72
N LYS A 105 -0.18 10.29 -12.61
CA LYS A 105 1.21 9.88 -12.48
C LYS A 105 2.00 11.08 -11.94
N GLN A 106 2.50 10.99 -10.72
CA GLN A 106 3.54 11.94 -10.28
C GLN A 106 4.83 11.61 -11.04
N VAL A 107 5.37 12.62 -11.73
CA VAL A 107 6.67 12.59 -12.40
C VAL A 107 7.77 12.75 -11.36
#